data_AF-A0A0M3JGL1-F1
#
_entry.id   AF-A0A0M3JGL1-F1
#
_cell.length_a   1.000
_cell.length_b   1.000
_cell.length_c   1.000
_cell.angle_alpha   90.00
_cell.angle_beta   90.00
_cell.angle_gamma   90.00
#
_symmetry.space_group_name_H-M   'P 1'
#
loop_
_entity.id
_entity.type
_entity.pdbx_description
1 polymer ?
#
loop_
_entity_poly.entity_id
_entity_poly.type
_entity_poly.pdbx_seq_one_letter_code
_entity_poly.pdbx_strand_id
1 'polypeptide(L)'
;LSDNMSTDDKPSIKMKEKLRGVLSQIRGYRELCTLVEARRLEKYDKENMHHEKSFIVEDVIVILRLIRLWDLLMPNEKLKNRKTKQWQKIGFQSDDPSTDFRGMGILSLEQLLF
;
A
#
# COMPACT_ATOMS: atom_id res chain seq x y z
N LEU A 1 -31.48 -16.23 54.94
CA LEU A 1 -31.14 -17.20 53.87
C LEU A 1 -30.17 -16.50 52.94
N SER A 2 -28.91 -16.49 53.35
CA SER A 2 -27.77 -16.08 52.55
C SER A 2 -27.37 -17.19 51.58
N ASP A 3 -26.78 -16.74 50.48
CA ASP A 3 -25.92 -17.43 49.52
C ASP A 3 -26.50 -18.47 48.55
N ASN A 4 -26.52 -18.11 47.26
CA ASN A 4 -25.48 -18.55 46.32
C ASN A 4 -25.76 -18.01 44.90
N MET A 5 -25.39 -16.76 44.62
CA MET A 5 -25.13 -16.37 43.22
C MET A 5 -23.68 -16.74 42.92
N SER A 6 -23.54 -17.89 42.26
CA SER A 6 -22.32 -18.53 41.78
C SER A 6 -21.23 -17.53 41.37
N THR A 7 -20.14 -17.50 42.13
CA THR A 7 -18.91 -16.75 41.85
C THR A 7 -18.00 -17.44 40.82
N ASP A 8 -18.46 -18.54 40.20
CA ASP A 8 -17.63 -19.48 39.43
C ASP A 8 -17.53 -19.16 37.92
N ASP A 9 -18.38 -18.28 37.39
CA ASP A 9 -18.40 -17.96 35.94
C ASP A 9 -17.47 -16.81 35.52
N LYS A 10 -16.98 -16.00 36.47
CA LYS A 10 -16.16 -14.81 36.18
C LYS A 10 -14.85 -15.11 35.42
N PRO A 11 -14.07 -16.15 35.76
CA PRO A 11 -12.86 -16.50 35.02
C PRO A 11 -13.17 -16.99 33.59
N SER A 12 -14.25 -17.74 33.42
CA SER A 12 -14.70 -18.30 32.14
C SER A 12 -15.16 -17.20 31.17
N ILE A 13 -15.93 -16.22 31.68
CA ILE A 13 -16.36 -15.04 30.91
C ILE A 13 -15.16 -14.21 30.48
N LYS A 14 -14.23 -13.93 31.40
CA LYS A 14 -13.01 -13.16 31.12
C LYS A 14 -12.12 -13.83 30.07
N MET A 15 -12.03 -15.15 30.09
CA MET A 15 -11.31 -15.93 29.08
C MET A 15 -12.00 -15.84 27.71
N LYS A 16 -13.34 -15.96 27.66
CA LYS A 16 -14.11 -15.81 26.42
C LYS A 16 -13.95 -14.42 25.81
N GLU A 17 -13.94 -13.37 26.62
CA GLU A 17 -13.72 -11.99 26.16
C GLU A 17 -12.30 -11.79 25.61
N LYS A 18 -11.27 -12.28 26.32
CA LYS A 18 -9.90 -12.25 25.82
C LYS A 18 -9.75 -13.03 24.51
N LEU A 19 -10.32 -14.23 24.44
CA LEU A 19 -10.28 -15.05 23.24
C LEU A 19 -10.98 -14.35 22.07
N ARG A 20 -12.14 -13.74 22.30
CA ARG A 20 -12.84 -12.93 21.29
C ARG A 20 -11.97 -11.77 20.81
N GLY A 21 -11.33 -11.05 21.72
CA GLY A 21 -10.41 -9.95 21.38
C GLY A 21 -9.25 -10.40 20.52
N VAL A 22 -8.59 -11.50 20.88
CA VAL A 22 -7.47 -12.06 20.10
C VAL A 22 -7.94 -12.55 18.73
N LEU A 23 -9.08 -13.21 18.64
CA LEU A 23 -9.63 -13.67 17.35
C LEU A 23 -10.00 -12.49 16.44
N SER A 24 -10.55 -11.40 16.99
CA SER A 24 -10.80 -10.17 16.25
C SER A 24 -9.50 -9.53 15.75
N GLN A 25 -8.44 -9.52 16.56
CA GLN A 25 -7.12 -9.02 16.14
C GLN A 25 -6.51 -9.86 15.02
N ILE A 26 -6.54 -11.20 15.14
CA ILE A 26 -6.05 -12.12 14.09
C ILE A 26 -6.83 -11.91 12.79
N ARG A 27 -8.15 -11.75 12.89
CA ARG A 27 -8.99 -11.48 11.72
C ARG A 27 -8.63 -10.15 11.07
N GLY A 28 -8.54 -9.07 11.84
CA GLY A 28 -8.18 -7.75 11.33
C GLY A 28 -6.80 -7.73 10.68
N TYR A 29 -5.81 -8.41 11.26
CA TYR A 29 -4.48 -8.57 10.66
C TYR A 29 -4.54 -9.29 9.31
N ARG A 30 -5.28 -10.40 9.22
CA ARG A 30 -5.45 -11.15 7.97
C ARG A 30 -6.16 -10.32 6.89
N GLU A 31 -7.17 -9.55 7.26
CA GLU A 31 -7.87 -8.64 6.36
C GLU A 31 -6.91 -7.56 5.83
N LEU A 32 -6.10 -6.96 6.72
CA LEU A 32 -5.07 -5.99 6.32
C LEU A 32 -4.05 -6.60 5.36
N CYS A 33 -3.50 -7.78 5.69
CA CYS A 33 -2.59 -8.50 4.79
C CYS A 33 -3.25 -8.78 3.43
N THR A 34 -4.53 -9.15 3.41
CA THR A 34 -5.27 -9.40 2.16
C THR A 34 -5.39 -8.12 1.33
N LEU A 35 -5.72 -6.99 1.95
CA LEU A 35 -5.80 -5.70 1.26
C LEU A 35 -4.43 -5.24 0.72
N VAL A 36 -3.38 -5.39 1.52
CA VAL A 36 -2.00 -5.06 1.11
C VAL A 36 -1.55 -5.96 -0.04
N GLU A 37 -1.79 -7.27 0.05
CA GLU A 37 -1.45 -8.22 -1.02
C GLU A 37 -2.27 -7.96 -2.29
N ALA A 38 -3.55 -7.59 -2.18
CA ALA A 38 -4.35 -7.20 -3.34
C ALA A 38 -3.73 -5.99 -4.06
N ARG A 39 -3.26 -5.00 -3.32
CA ARG A 39 -2.57 -3.82 -3.87
C ARG A 39 -1.18 -4.15 -4.40
N ARG A 40 -0.46 -5.09 -3.78
CA ARG A 40 0.85 -5.59 -4.25
C ARG A 40 0.73 -6.36 -5.56
N LEU A 41 -0.35 -7.14 -5.72
CA LEU A 41 -0.62 -7.96 -6.90
C LEU A 41 -1.22 -7.18 -8.07
N GLU A 42 -1.71 -5.96 -7.81
CA GLU A 42 -2.10 -5.02 -8.85
C GLU A 42 -0.86 -4.60 -9.66
N LYS A 43 -0.65 -5.27 -10.80
CA LYS A 43 0.44 -4.96 -11.71
C LYS A 43 0.23 -3.57 -12.30
N TYR A 44 1.30 -2.76 -12.31
CA TYR A 44 1.30 -1.54 -13.09
C TYR A 44 1.04 -1.89 -14.57
N ASP A 45 0.06 -1.22 -15.15
CA ASP A 45 -0.37 -1.40 -16.54
C ASP A 45 -0.39 -0.04 -17.23
N LYS A 46 0.48 0.14 -18.22
CA LYS A 46 0.63 1.40 -18.96
C LYS A 46 -0.62 1.76 -19.80
N GLU A 47 -1.43 0.77 -20.17
CA GLU A 47 -2.62 0.96 -21.02
C GLU A 47 -3.89 1.12 -20.18
N ASN A 48 -3.82 0.74 -18.91
CA ASN A 48 -4.85 1.07 -17.95
C ASN A 48 -4.84 2.59 -17.67
N MET A 49 -5.91 3.24 -18.08
CA MET A 49 -6.12 4.67 -17.83
C MET A 49 -6.05 5.01 -16.33
N HIS A 50 -6.42 4.13 -15.40
CA HIS A 50 -6.22 4.37 -13.95
C HIS A 50 -4.75 4.41 -13.51
N HIS A 51 -3.84 3.82 -14.29
CA HIS A 51 -2.40 3.81 -14.00
C HIS A 51 -1.63 4.88 -14.80
N GLU A 52 -2.05 5.24 -16.02
CA GLU A 52 -1.40 6.28 -16.84
C GLU A 52 -2.19 7.58 -17.02
N LYS A 53 -3.51 7.58 -17.20
CA LYS A 53 -4.33 8.78 -17.45
C LYS A 53 -5.79 8.57 -17.08
N SER A 54 -6.20 8.88 -15.86
CA SER A 54 -7.61 8.78 -15.47
C SER A 54 -8.26 10.15 -15.45
N PHE A 55 -9.47 10.16 -15.99
CA PHE A 55 -10.43 11.23 -15.94
C PHE A 55 -10.74 11.61 -14.48
N ILE A 56 -10.85 12.91 -14.20
CA ILE A 56 -10.81 13.47 -12.85
C ILE A 56 -12.05 13.07 -12.04
N VAL A 57 -11.84 12.25 -11.02
CA VAL A 57 -12.00 12.60 -9.59
C VAL A 57 -10.93 11.80 -8.83
N GLU A 58 -10.07 12.47 -8.07
CA GLU A 58 -8.93 11.92 -7.28
C GLU A 58 -7.70 11.31 -8.03
N ASP A 59 -7.78 10.94 -9.32
CA ASP A 59 -6.78 10.09 -10.00
C ASP A 59 -5.56 10.75 -10.72
N VAL A 60 -5.09 11.96 -10.35
CA VAL A 60 -3.87 12.57 -10.95
C VAL A 60 -2.59 12.09 -10.25
N ILE A 61 -2.60 10.92 -9.65
CA ILE A 61 -1.61 10.62 -8.62
C ILE A 61 -0.35 10.00 -9.23
N VAL A 62 -0.42 9.00 -10.12
CA VAL A 62 0.75 8.20 -10.50
C VAL A 62 1.80 8.95 -11.33
N ILE A 63 1.39 9.69 -12.38
CA ILE A 63 2.34 10.51 -13.17
C ILE A 63 2.89 11.65 -12.31
N LEU A 64 2.06 12.30 -11.49
CA LEU A 64 2.54 13.31 -10.54
C LEU A 64 3.50 12.70 -9.53
N ARG A 65 3.27 11.48 -9.06
CA ARG A 65 4.14 10.75 -8.14
C ARG A 65 5.52 10.50 -8.76
N LEU A 66 5.59 10.07 -10.02
CA LEU A 66 6.88 9.92 -10.72
C LEU A 66 7.58 11.27 -10.91
N ILE A 67 6.87 12.29 -11.40
CA ILE A 67 7.44 13.63 -11.58
C ILE A 67 7.88 14.22 -10.24
N ARG A 68 7.10 14.01 -9.17
CA ARG A 68 7.39 14.44 -7.81
C ARG A 68 8.61 13.74 -7.25
N LEU A 69 8.71 12.42 -7.43
CA LEU A 69 9.88 11.64 -7.05
C LEU A 69 11.13 12.18 -7.73
N TRP A 70 11.04 12.47 -9.03
CA TRP A 70 12.13 13.08 -9.78
C TRP A 70 12.50 14.47 -9.25
N ASP A 71 11.53 15.37 -9.06
CA ASP A 71 11.77 16.72 -8.55
C ASP A 71 12.36 16.71 -7.12
N LEU A 72 12.03 15.70 -6.30
CA LEU A 72 12.60 15.52 -4.96
C LEU A 72 14.06 15.04 -5.00
N LEU A 73 14.37 14.08 -5.88
CA LEU A 73 15.70 13.47 -5.96
C LEU A 73 16.68 14.27 -6.83
N MET A 74 16.18 15.00 -7.83
CA MET A 74 16.97 15.74 -8.84
C MET A 74 16.45 17.18 -9.02
N PRO A 75 16.48 18.04 -7.99
CA PRO A 75 15.86 19.37 -8.02
C PRO A 75 16.43 20.33 -9.08
N ASN A 76 17.68 20.10 -9.49
CA ASN A 76 18.40 20.96 -10.45
C ASN A 76 18.25 20.47 -11.91
N GLU A 77 17.61 19.34 -12.15
CA GLU A 77 17.47 18.77 -13.50
C GLU A 77 16.00 18.43 -13.75
N LYS A 78 15.38 19.03 -14.77
CA LYS A 78 13.99 18.69 -15.12
C LYS A 78 13.90 17.38 -15.89
N LEU A 79 12.89 16.58 -15.57
CA LEU A 79 12.57 15.37 -16.31
C LEU A 79 12.07 15.77 -17.71
N LYS A 80 12.77 15.30 -18.75
CA LYS A 80 12.48 15.67 -20.14
C LYS A 80 11.24 14.98 -20.68
N ASN A 81 11.03 13.72 -20.28
CA ASN A 81 9.91 12.88 -20.71
C ASN A 81 9.69 11.75 -19.70
N ARG A 82 8.49 11.16 -19.68
CA ARG A 82 8.17 10.01 -18.82
C ARG A 82 8.98 8.76 -19.16
N LYS A 83 9.39 8.59 -20.43
CA LYS A 83 10.38 7.57 -20.84
C LYS A 83 11.67 8.27 -21.23
N THR A 84 12.73 8.04 -20.47
CA THR A 84 14.00 8.74 -20.61
C THR A 84 15.11 8.01 -19.87
N LYS A 85 16.34 8.10 -20.38
CA LYS A 85 17.54 7.59 -19.67
C LYS A 85 17.80 8.27 -18.34
N GLN A 86 17.14 9.41 -18.07
CA GLN A 86 17.29 10.14 -16.81
C GLN A 86 16.94 9.27 -15.59
N TRP A 87 15.96 8.36 -15.70
CA TRP A 87 15.57 7.45 -14.62
C TRP A 87 16.72 6.57 -14.12
N GLN A 88 17.65 6.20 -15.00
CA GLN A 88 18.82 5.41 -14.63
C GLN A 88 19.77 6.16 -13.67
N LYS A 89 19.74 7.50 -13.66
CA LYS A 89 20.55 8.32 -12.74
C LYS A 89 20.14 8.14 -11.28
N ILE A 90 18.89 7.80 -11.03
CA ILE A 90 18.35 7.57 -9.68
C ILE A 90 18.14 6.07 -9.39
N GLY A 91 18.68 5.19 -10.24
CA GLY A 91 18.74 3.74 -9.98
C GLY A 91 17.68 2.86 -10.65
N PHE A 92 16.81 3.40 -11.51
CA PHE A 92 15.89 2.57 -12.30
C PHE A 92 16.64 1.78 -13.39
N GLN A 93 16.17 0.56 -13.66
CA GLN A 93 16.84 -0.37 -14.57
C GLN A 93 16.62 -0.06 -16.05
N SER A 94 15.57 0.69 -16.40
CA SER A 94 15.26 1.03 -17.79
C SER A 94 14.84 2.49 -17.97
N ASP A 95 14.74 2.92 -19.23
CA ASP A 95 14.22 4.25 -19.59
C ASP A 95 12.74 4.41 -19.21
N ASP A 96 12.04 3.30 -18.98
CA ASP A 96 10.64 3.25 -18.58
C ASP A 96 10.53 2.77 -17.11
N PRO A 97 10.30 3.68 -16.14
CA PRO A 97 10.24 3.31 -14.72
C PRO A 97 9.16 2.27 -14.38
N SER A 98 8.16 2.05 -15.25
CA SER A 98 7.15 1.02 -15.01
C SER A 98 7.72 -0.39 -14.93
N THR A 99 8.88 -0.63 -15.56
CA THR A 99 9.52 -1.94 -15.55
C THR A 99 10.04 -2.35 -14.18
N ASP A 100 10.30 -1.38 -13.31
CA ASP A 100 10.88 -1.59 -11.98
C ASP A 100 9.79 -1.94 -10.95
N PHE A 101 8.53 -1.63 -11.25
CA PHE A 101 7.38 -1.88 -10.36
C PHE A 101 6.73 -3.26 -10.56
N ARG A 102 7.36 -4.18 -11.31
CA ARG A 102 6.77 -5.49 -11.67
C ARG A 102 6.47 -6.40 -10.49
N GLY A 103 7.24 -6.32 -9.40
CA GLY A 103 7.11 -7.22 -8.24
C GLY A 103 6.20 -6.73 -7.11
N MET A 104 6.08 -5.40 -6.95
CA MET A 104 5.37 -4.76 -5.83
C MET A 104 4.34 -3.72 -6.29
N GLY A 105 4.16 -3.57 -7.61
CA GLY A 105 3.11 -2.75 -8.21
C GLY A 105 3.19 -1.27 -7.81
N ILE A 106 2.03 -0.63 -7.76
CA ILE A 106 1.91 0.79 -7.38
C ILE A 106 2.43 1.09 -5.97
N LEU A 107 2.40 0.10 -5.06
CA LEU A 107 2.87 0.24 -3.69
C LEU A 107 4.37 0.61 -3.64
N SER A 108 5.18 0.08 -4.56
CA SER A 108 6.60 0.47 -4.63
C SER A 108 6.81 1.96 -4.94
N LEU A 109 5.95 2.56 -5.77
CA LEU A 109 6.00 4.00 -6.03
C LEU A 109 5.55 4.82 -4.81
N GLU A 110 4.57 4.32 -4.04
CA GLU A 110 4.13 4.97 -2.80
C GLU A 110 5.24 4.99 -1.74
N GLN A 111 5.95 3.87 -1.56
CA GLN A 111 7.07 3.76 -0.61
C GLN A 111 8.30 4.60 -1.01
N LEU A 112 8.45 4.98 -2.28
CA LEU A 112 9.53 5.86 -2.70
C LEU A 112 9.24 7.35 -2.42
N LEU A 113 7.98 7.69 -2.11
CA LEU A 113 7.54 9.07 -1.91
C LEU A 113 7.25 9.45 -0.46
N PHE A 114 7.01 8.46 0.41
CA PHE A 114 6.67 8.63 1.82
C PHE A 114 7.63 7.79 2.67
#